data_AF-A0A2M9P417-F1
#
_entry.id   AF-A0A2M9P417-F1
#
_cell.length_a   1.000
_cell.length_b   1.000
_cell.length_c   1.000
_cell.angle_alpha   90.00
_cell.angle_beta   90.00
_cell.angle_gamma   90.00
#
_symmetry.space_group_name_H-M   'P 1'
#
loop_
_entity.id
_entity.type
_entity.pdbx_description
1 polymer ?
#
loop_
_entity_poly.entity_id
_entity_poly.type
_entity_poly.pdbx_seq_one_letter_code
_entity_poly.pdbx_strand_id
1 'polypeptide(L)'
;YFRETRSSWNKVFTDPDMDFDSAKNDTSRPGRYQPKYTKQNFGGWFEAGIADNLGIVVSASHRISDLPTYTTGGSGLQLGPDNALEIVSTEPGYRNQKRVSDNYFAKLSWDANERTTAHLSANYSAYTSKLFSSSVLNSGYDNDHNGL
;
A
#
# COMPACT_ATOMS: atom_id res chain seq x y z
N TYR A 1 -14.73 -11.15 -4.99
CA TYR A 1 -15.07 -10.55 -3.69
C TYR A 1 -14.64 -9.10 -3.65
N PHE A 2 -15.28 -8.31 -2.78
CA PHE A 2 -14.91 -6.94 -2.47
C PHE A 2 -15.01 -6.72 -0.97
N ARG A 3 -14.04 -6.02 -0.39
CA ARG A 3 -14.02 -5.64 1.03
C ARG A 3 -13.53 -4.21 1.18
N GLU A 4 -14.27 -3.41 1.94
CA GLU A 4 -13.88 -2.05 2.30
C GLU A 4 -13.76 -1.92 3.82
N THR A 5 -12.88 -1.05 4.27
CA THR A 5 -12.77 -0.67 5.69
C THR A 5 -12.43 0.80 5.80
N ARG A 6 -13.27 1.55 6.51
CA ARG A 6 -13.06 2.97 6.79
C ARG A 6 -12.78 3.19 8.27
N SER A 7 -11.86 4.10 8.56
CA SER A 7 -11.61 4.60 9.92
C SER A 7 -12.87 5.12 10.60
N SER A 8 -13.78 5.78 9.85
CA SER A 8 -15.04 6.31 10.38
C SER A 8 -16.01 5.26 10.93
N TRP A 9 -15.81 3.98 10.61
CA TRP A 9 -16.62 2.87 11.16
C TRP A 9 -16.10 2.36 12.49
N ASN A 10 -14.94 2.84 12.94
CA ASN A 10 -14.26 2.38 14.14
C ASN A 10 -14.09 3.56 15.11
N LYS A 11 -14.15 3.27 16.42
CA LYS A 11 -13.78 4.22 17.46
C LYS A 11 -12.49 3.75 18.10
N VAL A 12 -11.44 4.55 17.96
CA VAL A 12 -10.16 4.31 18.65
C VAL A 12 -10.25 4.98 20.02
N PHE A 13 -10.02 4.22 21.08
CA PHE A 13 -9.86 4.77 22.42
C PHE A 13 -8.39 5.11 22.62
N THR A 14 -8.11 6.38 22.89
CA THR A 14 -6.78 6.89 23.17
C THR A 14 -6.76 7.45 24.58
N ASP A 15 -5.58 7.40 25.22
CA ASP A 15 -5.35 8.16 26.44
C ASP A 15 -5.66 9.65 26.16
N PRO A 16 -6.46 10.36 26.98
CA PRO A 16 -6.70 11.79 26.83
C PRO A 16 -5.42 12.64 26.77
N ASP A 17 -4.34 12.19 27.42
CA ASP A 17 -3.05 12.87 27.42
C ASP A 17 -2.23 12.57 26.14
N MET A 18 -2.71 11.64 25.30
CA MET A 18 -2.10 11.30 24.02
C MET A 18 -2.82 12.00 22.87
N ASP A 19 -2.18 13.03 22.32
CA ASP A 19 -2.63 13.71 21.09
C ASP A 19 -2.40 12.82 19.86
N PHE A 20 -3.35 11.91 19.60
CA PHE A 20 -3.32 10.94 18.51
C PHE A 20 -3.68 11.59 17.16
N ASP A 21 -2.81 12.49 16.71
CA ASP A 21 -2.94 13.21 15.44
C ASP A 21 -1.75 12.91 14.52
N SER A 22 -2.05 12.71 13.23
CA SER A 22 -1.06 12.66 12.16
C SER A 22 -0.14 13.89 12.10
N ALA A 23 -0.57 15.06 12.61
CA ALA A 23 0.25 16.26 12.72
C ALA A 23 1.44 16.10 13.69
N LYS A 24 1.41 15.11 14.59
CA LYS A 24 2.52 14.78 15.51
C LYS A 24 3.51 13.77 14.92
N ASN A 25 3.33 13.36 13.67
CA ASN A 25 4.35 12.57 12.97
C ASN A 25 5.57 13.45 12.69
N ASP A 26 6.76 12.87 12.75
CA ASP A 26 8.02 13.55 12.47
C ASP A 26 8.85 12.76 11.44
N THR A 27 10.00 13.30 11.03
CA THR A 27 10.91 12.65 10.07
C THR A 27 11.41 11.29 10.52
N SER A 28 11.62 11.09 11.82
CA SER A 28 12.07 9.80 12.38
C SER A 28 10.94 8.78 12.44
N ARG A 29 9.68 9.23 12.50
CA ARG A 29 8.47 8.41 12.60
C ARG A 29 7.33 8.98 11.76
N PRO A 30 7.45 8.98 10.42
CA PRO A 30 6.50 9.67 9.53
C PRO A 30 5.11 9.02 9.45
N GLY A 31 4.94 7.80 9.99
CA GLY A 31 3.68 7.07 10.03
C GLY A 31 3.24 6.67 11.45
N ARG A 32 3.70 7.38 12.48
CA ARG A 32 3.41 7.04 13.89
C ARG A 32 1.91 7.01 14.19
N TYR A 33 1.18 8.02 13.72
CA TYR A 33 -0.25 8.17 13.93
C TYR A 33 -0.98 8.28 12.58
N GLN A 34 -1.95 7.40 12.38
CA GLN A 34 -2.78 7.30 11.17
C GLN A 34 -4.26 7.16 11.55
N PRO A 35 -4.85 8.19 12.19
CA PRO A 35 -6.23 8.12 12.70
C PRO A 35 -7.27 7.99 11.60
N LYS A 36 -7.00 8.54 10.42
CA LYS A 36 -7.86 8.44 9.23
C LYS A 36 -7.24 7.48 8.22
N TYR A 37 -8.05 6.54 7.77
CA TYR A 37 -7.69 5.61 6.70
C TYR A 37 -8.93 5.10 5.95
N THR A 38 -8.72 4.74 4.69
CA THR A 38 -9.65 3.95 3.87
C THR A 38 -8.88 2.82 3.22
N LYS A 39 -9.38 1.59 3.32
CA LYS A 39 -8.79 0.39 2.70
C LYS A 39 -9.83 -0.27 1.83
N GLN A 40 -9.47 -0.57 0.59
CA GLN A 40 -10.30 -1.29 -0.36
C GLN A 40 -9.52 -2.51 -0.84
N ASN A 41 -10.19 -3.65 -0.92
CA ASN A 41 -9.61 -4.90 -1.38
C ASN A 41 -10.56 -5.57 -2.35
N PHE A 42 -10.04 -5.88 -3.52
CA PHE A 42 -10.74 -6.51 -4.63
C PHE A 42 -10.02 -7.82 -4.91
N GLY A 43 -10.74 -8.87 -5.24
CA GLY A 43 -10.07 -10.08 -5.67
C GLY A 43 -11.04 -11.14 -6.13
N GLY A 44 -10.50 -12.19 -6.70
CA GLY A 44 -11.25 -13.32 -7.19
C GLY A 44 -10.35 -14.51 -7.34
N TRP A 45 -10.97 -15.68 -7.39
CA TRP A 45 -10.31 -16.90 -7.75
C TRP A 45 -11.21 -17.69 -8.68
N PHE A 46 -10.58 -18.52 -9.49
CA PHE A 46 -11.23 -19.44 -10.40
C PHE A 46 -10.52 -20.79 -10.28
N GLU A 47 -11.31 -21.84 -10.27
CA GLU A 47 -10.85 -23.22 -10.21
C GLU A 47 -11.60 -24.03 -11.26
N ALA A 48 -10.87 -24.87 -11.98
CA ALA A 48 -11.45 -25.78 -12.96
C ALA A 48 -10.68 -27.10 -13.00
N GLY A 49 -11.44 -28.20 -13.02
CA GLY A 49 -10.96 -29.48 -13.53
C GLY A 49 -11.00 -29.44 -15.06
N ILE A 50 -9.83 -29.54 -15.69
CA ILE A 50 -9.71 -29.61 -17.15
C ILE A 50 -9.96 -31.05 -17.62
N ALA A 51 -9.54 -32.03 -16.82
CA ALA A 51 -9.79 -33.46 -16.98
C ALA A 51 -9.83 -34.13 -15.60
N ASP A 52 -10.18 -35.43 -15.55
CA ASP A 52 -10.25 -36.21 -14.30
C ASP A 52 -8.93 -36.21 -13.51
N ASN A 53 -7.80 -36.01 -14.20
CA ASN A 53 -6.46 -35.97 -13.62
C ASN A 53 -5.76 -34.61 -13.75
N LEU A 54 -6.45 -33.55 -14.18
CA LEU A 54 -5.83 -32.25 -14.44
C LEU A 54 -6.69 -31.11 -13.92
N GLY A 55 -6.14 -30.29 -13.04
CA GLY A 55 -6.82 -29.14 -12.46
C GLY A 55 -5.98 -27.87 -12.47
N ILE A 56 -6.65 -26.72 -12.55
CA ILE A 56 -6.05 -25.40 -12.46
C ILE A 56 -6.77 -24.53 -11.43
N VAL A 57 -5.98 -23.77 -10.67
CA VAL A 57 -6.46 -22.71 -9.78
C VAL A 57 -5.74 -21.42 -10.14
N VAL A 58 -6.49 -20.34 -10.33
CA VAL A 58 -5.94 -18.99 -10.51
C VAL A 58 -6.60 -18.05 -9.52
N SER A 59 -5.84 -17.08 -9.02
CA SER A 59 -6.38 -16.02 -8.17
C SER A 59 -5.68 -14.70 -8.42
N ALA A 60 -6.43 -13.62 -8.25
CA ALA A 60 -5.94 -12.26 -8.35
C ALA A 60 -6.51 -11.43 -7.21
N SER A 61 -5.72 -10.51 -6.67
CA SER A 61 -6.19 -9.54 -5.69
C SER A 61 -5.48 -8.20 -5.84
N HIS A 62 -6.23 -7.13 -5.60
CA HIS A 62 -5.79 -5.75 -5.65
C HIS A 62 -6.24 -5.04 -4.37
N ARG A 63 -5.30 -4.46 -3.63
CA ARG A 63 -5.55 -3.75 -2.39
C ARG A 63 -5.04 -2.32 -2.48
N ILE A 64 -5.91 -1.38 -2.13
CA ILE A 64 -5.58 0.05 -2.01
C ILE A 64 -5.75 0.47 -0.55
N SER A 65 -4.82 1.27 -0.03
CA SER A 65 -4.93 1.95 1.25
C SER A 65 -4.59 3.41 1.08
N ASP A 66 -5.56 4.27 1.39
CA ASP A 66 -5.39 5.73 1.44
C ASP A 66 -5.29 6.18 2.90
N LEU A 67 -4.25 6.96 3.17
CA LEU A 67 -3.84 7.37 4.51
C LEU A 67 -3.59 8.90 4.51
N PRO A 68 -4.64 9.70 4.77
CA PRO A 68 -4.50 11.14 4.92
C PRO A 68 -3.56 11.45 6.10
N THR A 69 -2.50 12.20 5.81
CA THR A 69 -1.49 12.62 6.79
C THR A 69 -1.33 14.13 6.70
N TYR A 70 -1.31 14.81 7.84
CA TYR A 70 -1.07 16.24 7.90
C TYR A 70 0.40 16.57 7.61
N THR A 71 0.64 17.54 6.74
CA THR A 71 1.95 18.18 6.53
C THR A 71 1.94 19.53 7.22
N THR A 72 2.97 19.81 8.01
CA THR A 72 3.07 21.05 8.79
C THR A 72 3.44 22.27 7.93
N GLY A 73 3.74 22.05 6.65
CA GLY A 73 4.22 23.10 5.77
C GLY A 73 5.59 23.64 6.21
N GLY A 74 6.07 24.66 5.52
CA GLY A 74 7.33 25.34 5.85
C GLY A 74 7.97 26.00 4.64
N SER A 75 9.04 26.75 4.89
CA SER A 75 9.89 27.34 3.86
C SER A 75 11.28 26.70 3.92
N GLY A 76 11.84 26.41 2.76
CA GLY A 76 13.16 25.81 2.64
C GLY A 76 13.84 26.27 1.37
N LEU A 77 15.11 25.89 1.23
CA LEU A 77 15.92 26.20 0.07
C LEU A 77 15.97 24.97 -0.83
N GLN A 78 15.73 25.16 -2.12
CA GLN A 78 15.88 24.14 -3.15
C GLN A 78 16.80 24.67 -4.25
N LEU A 79 17.56 23.77 -4.90
CA LEU A 79 18.27 24.13 -6.13
C LEU A 79 17.27 24.22 -7.29
N GLY A 80 17.17 25.40 -7.89
CA GLY A 80 16.41 25.64 -9.10
C GLY A 80 17.07 25.01 -10.35
N PRO A 81 16.36 24.95 -11.49
CA PRO A 81 16.87 24.40 -12.75
C PRO A 81 18.12 25.12 -13.29
N ASP A 82 18.35 26.35 -12.85
CA ASP A 82 19.48 27.22 -13.17
C ASP A 82 20.65 27.13 -12.17
N ASN A 83 20.59 26.18 -11.23
CA ASN A 83 21.50 26.04 -10.09
C ASN A 83 21.46 27.23 -9.10
N ALA A 84 20.43 28.07 -9.13
CA ALA A 84 20.21 29.07 -8.09
C ALA A 84 19.52 28.47 -6.86
N LEU A 85 19.74 29.06 -5.68
CA LEU A 85 18.99 28.71 -4.48
C LEU A 85 17.65 29.45 -4.50
N GLU A 86 16.55 28.71 -4.58
CA GLU A 86 15.20 29.23 -4.54
C GLU A 86 14.55 28.95 -3.18
N ILE A 87 13.81 29.93 -2.66
CA ILE A 87 12.97 29.72 -1.48
C ILE A 87 11.68 29.08 -1.96
N VAL A 88 11.43 27.85 -1.52
CA VAL A 88 10.18 27.14 -1.77
C VAL A 88 9.40 27.10 -0.47
N SER A 89 8.17 27.60 -0.49
CA SER A 89 7.21 27.46 0.59
C SER A 89 6.17 26.41 0.24
N THR A 90 5.77 25.61 1.22
CA THR A 90 4.60 24.73 1.12
C THR A 90 3.65 25.05 2.25
N GLU A 91 2.39 25.26 1.89
CA GLU A 91 1.32 25.48 2.85
C GLU A 91 1.05 24.21 3.68
N PRO A 92 0.76 24.34 4.98
CA PRO A 92 0.30 23.23 5.80
C PRO A 92 -1.05 22.69 5.29
N GLY A 93 -1.24 21.39 5.37
CA GLY A 93 -2.47 20.76 4.89
C GLY A 93 -2.45 19.24 4.92
N TYR A 94 -3.54 18.61 4.48
CA TYR A 94 -3.60 17.15 4.37
C TYR A 94 -3.09 16.69 3.00
N ARG A 95 -2.19 15.71 3.01
CA ARG A 95 -1.76 14.98 1.81
C ARG A 95 -2.03 13.49 2.02
N ASN A 96 -2.36 12.78 0.95
CA ASN A 96 -2.67 11.35 1.04
C ASN A 96 -1.41 10.52 0.77
N GLN A 97 -1.01 9.72 1.76
CA GLN A 97 -0.13 8.59 1.50
C GLN A 97 -0.97 7.46 0.89
N LYS A 98 -0.42 6.76 -0.11
CA LYS A 98 -1.13 5.70 -0.83
C LYS A 98 -0.28 4.44 -0.81
N ARG A 99 -0.91 3.29 -0.55
CA ARG A 99 -0.30 1.96 -0.66
C ARG A 99 -1.15 1.11 -1.57
N VAL A 100 -0.54 0.50 -2.56
CA VAL A 100 -1.18 -0.39 -3.54
C VAL A 100 -0.47 -1.73 -3.48
N SER A 101 -1.23 -2.82 -3.49
CA SER A 101 -0.70 -4.18 -3.55
C SER A 101 -1.49 -5.01 -4.55
N ASP A 102 -0.79 -5.60 -5.49
CA ASP A 102 -1.31 -6.48 -6.53
C ASP A 102 -0.73 -7.87 -6.32
N ASN A 103 -1.56 -8.91 -6.28
CA ASN A 103 -1.10 -10.28 -6.15
C ASN A 103 -1.83 -11.16 -7.16
N TYR A 104 -1.05 -11.94 -7.92
CA TYR A 104 -1.54 -12.94 -8.86
C TYR A 104 -0.92 -14.29 -8.51
N PHE A 105 -1.73 -15.33 -8.57
CA PHE A 105 -1.29 -16.70 -8.34
C PHE A 105 -1.95 -17.62 -9.36
N ALA A 106 -1.18 -18.56 -9.88
CA ALA A 106 -1.66 -19.65 -10.70
C ALA A 106 -1.02 -20.95 -10.26
N LYS A 107 -1.80 -22.02 -10.21
CA LYS A 107 -1.32 -23.38 -9.94
C LYS A 107 -2.01 -24.37 -10.87
N LEU A 108 -1.19 -25.19 -11.52
CA LEU A 108 -1.60 -26.36 -12.28
C LEU A 108 -1.24 -27.62 -11.48
N SER A 109 -2.16 -28.57 -11.43
CA SER A 109 -1.94 -29.89 -10.80
C SER A 109 -2.34 -30.97 -11.78
N TRP A 110 -1.44 -31.92 -12.02
CA TRP A 110 -1.62 -32.99 -12.99
C TRP A 110 -1.21 -34.34 -12.39
N ASP A 111 -2.14 -35.29 -12.33
CA ASP A 111 -1.87 -36.66 -11.96
C ASP A 111 -1.54 -37.45 -13.24
N ALA A 112 -0.25 -37.49 -13.57
CA ALA A 112 0.24 -38.13 -14.79
C ALA A 112 -0.05 -39.65 -14.83
N ASN A 113 -0.04 -40.31 -13.67
CA ASN A 113 -0.49 -41.69 -13.47
C ASN A 113 -0.78 -41.96 -11.98
N GLU A 114 -1.20 -43.18 -11.63
CA GLU A 114 -1.53 -43.60 -10.25
C GLU A 114 -0.40 -43.37 -9.22
N ARG A 115 0.83 -43.15 -9.66
CA ARG A 115 2.02 -42.99 -8.80
C ARG A 115 2.76 -41.68 -9.00
N THR A 116 2.36 -40.86 -9.97
CA THR A 116 3.11 -39.67 -10.38
C THR A 116 2.18 -38.49 -10.50
N THR A 117 2.46 -37.46 -9.71
CA THR A 117 1.78 -36.17 -9.76
C THR A 117 2.80 -35.07 -10.07
N ALA A 118 2.36 -34.05 -10.79
CA ALA A 118 3.14 -32.89 -11.16
C ALA A 118 2.36 -31.63 -10.77
N HIS A 119 3.05 -30.70 -10.12
CA HIS A 119 2.48 -29.40 -9.75
C HIS A 119 3.37 -28.29 -10.26
N LEU A 120 2.76 -27.30 -10.90
CA LEU A 120 3.42 -26.07 -11.33
C LEU A 120 2.69 -24.90 -10.69
N SER A 121 3.42 -24.00 -10.03
CA SER A 121 2.85 -22.79 -9.47
C SER A 121 3.68 -21.57 -9.82
N ALA A 122 2.99 -20.47 -10.10
CA ALA A 122 3.58 -19.16 -10.33
C ALA A 122 2.88 -18.14 -9.42
N ASN A 123 3.68 -17.30 -8.76
CA ASN A 123 3.20 -16.18 -7.96
C ASN A 123 3.79 -14.89 -8.51
N TYR A 124 3.04 -13.81 -8.38
CA TYR A 124 3.54 -12.46 -8.56
C TYR A 124 2.90 -11.57 -7.53
N SER A 125 3.73 -10.82 -6.82
CA SER A 125 3.29 -9.88 -5.79
C SER A 125 3.98 -8.55 -6.03
N ALA A 126 3.23 -7.52 -6.42
CA ALA A 126 3.72 -6.16 -6.50
C ALA A 126 3.14 -5.31 -5.37
N TYR A 127 3.94 -4.39 -4.89
CA TYR A 127 3.49 -3.41 -3.93
C TYR A 127 4.22 -2.10 -4.15
N THR A 128 3.45 -1.04 -4.15
CA THR A 128 3.92 0.33 -4.28
C THR A 128 3.41 1.13 -3.10
N SER A 129 4.29 1.89 -2.47
CA SER A 129 3.94 2.82 -1.41
C SER A 129 4.47 4.20 -1.69
N LYS A 130 3.56 5.17 -1.72
CA LYS A 130 3.86 6.60 -1.79
C LYS A 130 3.79 7.19 -0.39
N LEU A 131 4.94 7.63 0.10
CA LEU A 131 5.15 8.12 1.46
C LEU A 131 5.74 9.53 1.39
N PHE A 132 5.59 10.28 2.48
CA PHE A 132 6.25 11.57 2.65
C PHE A 132 6.45 11.86 4.13
N SER A 133 7.49 12.62 4.46
CA SER A 133 7.66 13.18 5.79
C SER A 133 6.78 14.42 5.96
N SER A 134 6.12 14.54 7.11
CA SER A 134 5.24 15.65 7.48
C SER A 134 5.97 17.00 7.64
N SER A 135 7.28 16.97 7.93
CA SER A 135 8.08 18.16 8.27
C SER A 135 9.20 18.50 7.28
N VAL A 136 9.31 17.78 6.16
CA VAL A 136 10.35 18.03 5.14
C VAL A 136 9.71 18.34 3.79
N LEU A 137 10.10 19.50 3.25
CA LEU A 137 9.68 19.95 1.93
C LEU A 137 10.19 19.00 0.85
N ASN A 138 9.32 18.71 -0.12
CA ASN A 138 9.60 17.78 -1.22
C ASN A 138 10.07 16.37 -0.77
N SER A 139 9.70 15.92 0.43
CA SER A 139 10.07 14.60 0.98
C SER A 139 9.28 13.42 0.38
N GLY A 140 8.56 13.61 -0.72
CA GLY A 140 7.80 12.53 -1.34
C GLY A 140 8.74 11.46 -1.87
N TYR A 141 8.57 10.21 -1.45
CA TYR A 141 9.29 9.09 -2.02
C TYR A 141 8.33 7.95 -2.33
N ASP A 142 8.59 7.29 -3.46
CA ASP A 142 7.91 6.08 -3.88
C ASP A 142 8.81 4.89 -3.53
N ASN A 143 8.24 3.87 -2.92
CA ASN A 143 8.93 2.63 -2.57
C ASN A 143 8.16 1.46 -3.18
N ASP A 144 8.81 0.80 -4.13
CA ASP A 144 8.30 -0.33 -4.90
C ASP A 144 9.00 -1.62 -4.48
N HIS A 145 8.22 -2.66 -4.20
CA HIS A 145 8.75 -3.99 -3.95
C HIS A 145 7.93 -5.04 -4.69
N ASN A 146 8.63 -5.78 -5.55
CA ASN A 146 8.04 -6.84 -6.38
C ASN A 146 8.68 -8.18 -5.99
N GLY A 147 7.85 -9.21 -5.84
CA GLY A 147 8.23 -10.59 -5.58
C GLY A 147 7.67 -11.52 -6.65
N LEU A 148 8.45 -12.54 -6.99
CA LEU A 148 8.11 -13.67 -7.87
C LEU A 148 8.17 -14.96 -7.07
#